data_AF-A0A433DVK0-F1
#
_entry.id   AF-A0A433DVK0-F1
#
_cell.length_a   1.000
_cell.length_b   1.000
_cell.length_c   1.000
_cell.angle_alpha   90.00
_cell.angle_beta   90.00
_cell.angle_gamma   90.00
#
_symmetry.space_group_name_H-M   'P 1'
#
loop_
_entity.id
_entity.type
_entity.pdbx_description
1 polymer ?
#
loop_
_entity_poly.entity_id
_entity_poly.type
_entity_poly.pdbx_seq_one_letter_code
_entity_poly.pdbx_strand_id
1 'polypeptide(L)'
;MRPLRAEASPGSRVRQPFSGPQRFLLAGSFLITLGSFAVLPYMSVLLHQRLGIGLGTVGLVLAVASLIQFAGGAVAGPVVARIGLRRAMLLALALRTAGFAAIVPGLTSPVLAVGALLLVSAGAALYLPANKAYLVEGVPEAGRPRLLSASSSAFNAGMALGPPAAAPLVLGSPGVLFACVAGLFALIGAGHALLPQGVADRPSGGAGPTAAEARDTGERASGLSPFLVTVLSVYAFMFFQHYLALYAVPRTSAAFYGAVLTGYAALLVVAQPLLAERVAALSYPAALRWGFGAMAAGMAAIGAGGHAGIAVGGALLCLGEIVLFLKNDLEALARSAAAPASVFGRQRLAAGVGAFASGVVGGQLYGAAETAGSARGFWAVVCLQCLLLPSVLLLRRRTARGRAGPRAEGA
;
A
#
# COMPACT_ATOMS: atom_id res chain seq x y z
N MET A 1 47.41 -5.49 30.10
CA MET A 1 47.21 -5.58 28.64
C MET A 1 45.73 -5.47 28.33
N ARG A 2 45.28 -4.32 27.80
CA ARG A 2 43.91 -4.13 27.27
C ARG A 2 43.93 -4.49 25.77
N PRO A 3 43.03 -5.33 25.25
CA PRO A 3 42.99 -5.58 23.81
C PRO A 3 42.42 -4.36 23.08
N LEU A 4 43.14 -3.94 22.05
CA LEU A 4 42.81 -2.84 21.14
C LEU A 4 41.50 -3.15 20.41
N ARG A 5 40.57 -2.18 20.42
CA ARG A 5 39.40 -2.18 19.54
C ARG A 5 39.89 -2.09 18.10
N ALA A 6 39.65 -3.12 17.30
CA ALA A 6 39.78 -3.04 15.86
C ALA A 6 38.72 -2.06 15.33
N GLU A 7 39.17 -0.90 14.86
CA GLU A 7 38.36 0.02 14.07
C GLU A 7 37.99 -0.67 12.76
N ALA A 8 36.70 -0.95 12.57
CA ALA A 8 36.18 -1.42 11.30
C ALA A 8 36.27 -0.29 10.26
N SER A 9 37.08 -0.51 9.24
CA SER A 9 37.24 0.39 8.09
C SER A 9 35.91 0.59 7.33
N PRO A 10 35.58 1.81 6.86
CA PRO A 10 34.39 2.08 6.06
C PRO A 10 34.64 1.68 4.60
N GLY A 11 34.79 0.37 4.34
CA GLY A 11 34.99 -0.20 3.00
C GLY A 11 33.74 -0.90 2.49
N SER A 12 33.20 -0.41 1.36
CA SER A 12 32.22 -1.05 0.46
C SER A 12 31.27 -2.09 1.09
N ARG A 13 30.05 -1.66 1.46
CA ARG A 13 28.94 -2.61 1.67
C ARG A 13 28.62 -3.30 0.35
N VAL A 14 29.27 -4.43 0.07
CA VAL A 14 28.94 -5.32 -1.04
C VAL A 14 27.46 -5.64 -0.93
N ARG A 15 26.67 -5.14 -1.88
CA ARG A 15 25.22 -5.34 -1.93
C ARG A 15 24.95 -6.82 -2.12
N GLN A 16 24.63 -7.54 -1.04
CA GLN A 16 24.31 -8.95 -1.17
C GLN A 16 23.13 -9.15 -2.13
N PRO A 17 23.21 -10.11 -3.06
CA PRO A 17 22.12 -10.41 -3.97
C PRO A 17 20.92 -10.98 -3.21
N PHE A 18 19.72 -10.79 -3.74
CA PHE A 18 18.52 -11.37 -3.14
C PHE A 18 18.57 -12.91 -3.18
N SER A 19 18.15 -13.54 -2.09
CA SER A 19 18.06 -15.00 -2.02
C SER A 19 17.02 -15.54 -3.01
N GLY A 20 17.06 -16.85 -3.30
CA GLY A 20 16.05 -17.51 -4.14
C GLY A 20 14.61 -17.25 -3.66
N PRO A 21 14.28 -17.50 -2.37
CA PRO A 21 12.97 -17.19 -1.81
C PRO A 21 12.57 -15.72 -1.93
N GLN A 22 13.50 -14.78 -1.70
CA GLN A 22 13.22 -13.35 -1.84
C GLN A 22 12.87 -12.98 -3.29
N ARG A 23 13.62 -13.48 -4.28
CA ARG A 23 13.31 -13.27 -5.70
C ARG A 23 11.95 -13.83 -6.07
N PHE A 24 11.61 -15.02 -5.57
CA PHE A 24 10.30 -15.63 -5.78
C PHE A 24 9.16 -14.78 -5.19
N LEU A 25 9.31 -14.25 -3.96
CA LEU A 25 8.30 -13.38 -3.35
C LEU A 25 8.16 -12.03 -4.07
N LEU A 26 9.26 -11.47 -4.59
CA LEU A 26 9.23 -10.26 -5.41
C LEU A 26 8.50 -10.52 -6.74
N ALA A 27 8.80 -11.64 -7.42
CA ALA A 27 8.08 -12.06 -8.61
C ALA A 27 6.59 -12.33 -8.30
N GLY A 28 6.29 -12.97 -7.18
CA GLY A 28 4.92 -13.17 -6.69
C GLY A 28 4.19 -11.86 -6.43
N SER A 29 4.86 -10.88 -5.81
CA SER A 29 4.31 -9.53 -5.58
C SER A 29 3.93 -8.84 -6.90
N PHE A 30 4.77 -8.98 -7.94
CA PHE A 30 4.46 -8.48 -9.27
C PHE A 30 3.29 -9.23 -9.91
N LEU A 31 3.39 -10.56 -10.04
CA LEU A 31 2.43 -11.39 -10.77
C LEU A 31 1.03 -11.39 -10.14
N ILE A 32 0.94 -11.43 -8.80
CA ILE A 32 -0.34 -11.35 -8.10
C ILE A 32 -0.99 -10.00 -8.35
N THR A 33 -0.22 -8.91 -8.28
CA THR A 33 -0.76 -7.57 -8.49
C THR A 33 -1.17 -7.39 -9.96
N LEU A 34 -0.37 -7.87 -10.90
CA LEU A 34 -0.69 -7.92 -12.32
C LEU A 34 -2.02 -8.63 -12.59
N GLY A 35 -2.19 -9.87 -12.11
CA GLY A 35 -3.43 -10.62 -12.29
C GLY A 35 -4.63 -9.97 -11.61
N SER A 36 -4.43 -9.32 -10.46
CA SER A 36 -5.49 -8.61 -9.74
C SER A 36 -5.99 -7.39 -10.52
N PHE A 37 -5.07 -6.53 -10.95
CA PHE A 37 -5.39 -5.28 -11.65
C PHE A 37 -5.72 -5.49 -13.13
N ALA A 38 -5.37 -6.64 -13.70
CA ALA A 38 -5.92 -7.09 -14.98
C ALA A 38 -7.45 -7.25 -14.94
N VAL A 39 -8.02 -7.59 -13.77
CA VAL A 39 -9.43 -7.96 -13.66
C VAL A 39 -10.27 -6.92 -12.92
N LEU A 40 -9.77 -6.36 -11.81
CA LEU A 40 -10.55 -5.48 -10.92
C LEU A 40 -11.24 -4.30 -11.64
N PRO A 41 -10.58 -3.56 -12.56
CA PRO A 41 -11.24 -2.48 -13.30
C PRO A 41 -12.43 -2.93 -14.14
N TYR A 42 -12.42 -4.19 -14.61
CA TYR A 42 -13.48 -4.77 -15.42
C TYR A 42 -14.65 -5.33 -14.60
N MET A 43 -14.46 -5.56 -13.29
CA MET A 43 -15.52 -6.12 -12.45
C MET A 43 -16.75 -5.22 -12.39
N SER A 44 -16.59 -3.89 -12.35
CA SER A 44 -17.72 -2.96 -12.38
C SER A 44 -18.52 -3.08 -13.68
N VAL A 45 -17.81 -3.19 -14.81
CA VAL A 45 -18.39 -3.36 -16.15
C VAL A 45 -19.12 -4.69 -16.25
N LEU A 46 -18.50 -5.79 -15.78
CA LEU A 46 -19.13 -7.11 -15.74
C LEU A 46 -20.44 -7.09 -14.93
N LEU A 47 -20.40 -6.59 -13.69
CA LEU A 47 -21.55 -6.58 -12.80
C LEU A 47 -22.70 -5.73 -13.38
N HIS A 48 -22.39 -4.57 -13.96
CA HIS A 48 -23.41 -3.68 -14.50
C HIS A 48 -23.90 -4.10 -15.89
N GLN A 49 -22.98 -4.16 -16.86
CA GLN A 49 -23.35 -4.31 -18.28
C GLN A 49 -23.68 -5.76 -18.67
N ARG A 50 -23.04 -6.77 -18.05
CA ARG A 50 -23.31 -8.18 -18.38
C ARG A 50 -24.35 -8.80 -17.46
N LEU A 51 -24.29 -8.50 -16.16
CA LEU A 51 -25.16 -9.12 -15.15
C LEU A 51 -26.37 -8.25 -14.78
N GLY A 52 -26.51 -7.06 -15.37
CA GLY A 52 -27.68 -6.19 -15.20
C GLY A 52 -27.85 -5.60 -13.81
N ILE A 53 -26.82 -5.62 -12.96
CA ILE A 53 -26.89 -5.07 -11.61
C ILE A 53 -26.93 -3.54 -11.70
N GLY A 54 -27.86 -2.90 -11.00
CA GLY A 54 -27.93 -1.43 -10.93
C GLY A 54 -26.66 -0.79 -10.38
N LEU A 55 -26.26 0.37 -10.94
CA LEU A 55 -25.00 1.04 -10.58
C LEU A 55 -24.86 1.35 -9.08
N GLY A 56 -25.95 1.66 -8.38
CA GLY A 56 -25.94 1.87 -6.94
C GLY A 56 -25.51 0.61 -6.17
N THR A 57 -26.04 -0.55 -6.54
CA THR A 57 -25.66 -1.84 -5.97
C THR A 57 -24.24 -2.24 -6.34
N VAL A 58 -23.81 -2.00 -7.59
CA VAL A 58 -22.41 -2.21 -8.00
C VAL A 58 -21.46 -1.37 -7.15
N GLY A 59 -21.78 -0.09 -6.93
CA GLY A 59 -21.02 0.79 -6.05
C GLY A 59 -20.91 0.25 -4.62
N LEU A 60 -22.02 -0.22 -4.04
CA LEU A 60 -22.03 -0.84 -2.71
C LEU A 60 -21.16 -2.10 -2.65
N VAL A 61 -21.28 -2.99 -3.64
CA VAL A 61 -20.49 -4.22 -3.72
C VAL A 61 -18.99 -3.91 -3.77
N LEU A 62 -18.58 -2.95 -4.61
CA LEU A 62 -17.19 -2.54 -4.72
C LEU A 62 -16.68 -1.88 -3.42
N ALA A 63 -17.52 -1.08 -2.76
CA ALA A 63 -17.19 -0.47 -1.47
C ALA A 63 -16.96 -1.54 -0.39
N VAL A 64 -17.84 -2.55 -0.30
CA VAL A 64 -17.68 -3.69 0.62
C VAL A 64 -16.43 -4.50 0.28
N ALA A 65 -16.17 -4.76 -1.00
CA ALA A 65 -14.96 -5.45 -1.45
C ALA A 65 -13.69 -4.70 -1.03
N SER A 66 -13.63 -3.37 -1.24
CA SER A 66 -12.53 -2.53 -0.76
C SER A 66 -12.42 -2.56 0.76
N LEU A 67 -13.54 -2.48 1.49
CA LEU A 67 -13.55 -2.54 2.95
C LEU A 67 -12.93 -3.85 3.46
N ILE A 68 -13.32 -4.99 2.89
CA ILE A 68 -12.72 -6.30 3.21
C ILE A 68 -11.21 -6.26 2.93
N GLN A 69 -10.80 -5.71 1.78
CA GLN A 69 -9.40 -5.69 1.36
C GLN A 69 -8.48 -4.83 2.24
N PHE A 70 -9.00 -3.74 2.82
CA PHE A 70 -8.25 -2.85 3.70
C PHE A 70 -8.42 -3.20 5.18
N ALA A 71 -9.65 -3.43 5.64
CA ALA A 71 -9.94 -3.79 7.03
C ALA A 71 -9.47 -5.19 7.39
N GLY A 72 -9.44 -6.13 6.44
CA GLY A 72 -8.91 -7.47 6.66
C GLY A 72 -7.41 -7.47 7.00
N GLY A 73 -6.69 -6.34 6.82
CA GLY A 73 -5.36 -6.15 7.39
C GLY A 73 -5.33 -6.33 8.92
N ALA A 74 -6.39 -5.96 9.64
CA ALA A 74 -6.51 -6.21 11.07
C ALA A 74 -6.63 -7.71 11.41
N VAL A 75 -7.24 -8.49 10.52
CA VAL A 75 -7.45 -9.94 10.67
C VAL A 75 -6.21 -10.73 10.29
N ALA A 76 -5.37 -10.19 9.40
CA ALA A 76 -4.18 -10.89 8.91
C ALA A 76 -3.17 -11.23 10.01
N GLY A 77 -2.95 -10.32 10.98
CA GLY A 77 -2.06 -10.56 12.12
C GLY A 77 -2.47 -11.78 12.95
N PRO A 78 -3.69 -11.82 13.53
CA PRO A 78 -4.19 -12.96 14.28
C PRO A 78 -4.21 -14.28 13.50
N VAL A 79 -4.54 -14.23 12.20
CA VAL A 79 -4.52 -15.45 11.36
C VAL A 79 -3.09 -15.97 11.23
N VAL A 80 -2.14 -15.11 10.85
CA VAL A 80 -0.72 -15.48 10.74
C VAL A 80 -0.16 -16.01 12.06
N ALA A 81 -0.53 -15.41 13.20
CA ALA A 81 -0.10 -15.89 14.51
C ALA A 81 -0.55 -17.32 14.81
N ARG A 82 -1.72 -17.76 14.28
CA ARG A 82 -2.26 -19.09 14.52
C ARG A 82 -1.73 -20.16 13.56
N ILE A 83 -1.61 -19.82 12.27
CA ILE A 83 -1.30 -20.82 11.24
C ILE A 83 0.09 -20.66 10.61
N GLY A 84 0.80 -19.58 10.93
CA GLY A 84 2.10 -19.25 10.33
C GLY A 84 1.97 -18.46 9.02
N LEU A 85 3.07 -17.84 8.60
CA LEU A 85 3.12 -16.98 7.41
C LEU A 85 2.89 -17.78 6.13
N ARG A 86 3.56 -18.93 5.98
CA ARG A 86 3.45 -19.73 4.75
C ARG A 86 2.04 -20.25 4.56
N ARG A 87 1.42 -20.80 5.62
CA ARG A 87 0.05 -21.33 5.53
C ARG A 87 -0.97 -20.21 5.32
N ALA A 88 -0.78 -19.04 5.91
CA ALA A 88 -1.62 -17.87 5.66
C ALA A 88 -1.53 -17.41 4.19
N MET A 89 -0.34 -17.38 3.60
CA MET A 89 -0.17 -17.08 2.17
C MET A 89 -0.82 -18.13 1.27
N LEU A 90 -0.71 -19.42 1.60
CA LEU A 90 -1.38 -20.50 0.87
C LEU A 90 -2.90 -20.40 0.97
N LEU A 91 -3.45 -20.16 2.15
CA LEU A 91 -4.88 -19.92 2.35
C LEU A 91 -5.35 -18.73 1.53
N ALA A 92 -4.61 -17.62 1.58
CA ALA A 92 -4.93 -16.43 0.83
C ALA A 92 -4.95 -16.70 -0.68
N LEU A 93 -3.96 -17.42 -1.21
CA LEU A 93 -3.90 -17.79 -2.63
C LEU A 93 -5.01 -18.77 -3.02
N ALA A 94 -5.34 -19.74 -2.16
CA ALA A 94 -6.47 -20.64 -2.38
C ALA A 94 -7.80 -19.86 -2.48
N LEU A 95 -8.05 -18.91 -1.58
CA LEU A 95 -9.23 -18.03 -1.64
C LEU A 95 -9.26 -17.23 -2.95
N ARG A 96 -8.13 -16.66 -3.37
CA ARG A 96 -8.07 -15.88 -4.61
C ARG A 96 -8.27 -16.76 -5.85
N THR A 97 -7.63 -17.93 -5.91
CA THR A 97 -7.80 -18.90 -7.00
C THR A 97 -9.25 -19.36 -7.09
N ALA A 98 -9.86 -19.76 -5.97
CA ALA A 98 -11.27 -20.15 -5.92
C ALA A 98 -12.19 -19.01 -6.35
N GLY A 99 -11.91 -17.78 -5.91
CA GLY A 99 -12.64 -16.59 -6.30
C GLY A 99 -12.58 -16.37 -7.81
N PHE A 100 -11.39 -16.29 -8.41
CA PHE A 100 -11.27 -16.09 -9.86
C PHE A 100 -11.85 -17.26 -10.68
N ALA A 101 -11.69 -18.50 -10.22
CA ALA A 101 -12.30 -19.65 -10.86
C ALA A 101 -13.84 -19.59 -10.80
N ALA A 102 -14.42 -19.11 -9.68
CA ALA A 102 -15.86 -18.95 -9.52
C ALA A 102 -16.45 -17.79 -10.34
N ILE A 103 -15.64 -16.83 -10.80
CA ILE A 103 -16.13 -15.77 -11.73
C ILE A 103 -16.51 -16.37 -13.08
N VAL A 104 -15.85 -17.44 -13.54
CA VAL A 104 -16.14 -18.08 -14.83
C VAL A 104 -17.59 -18.61 -14.92
N PRO A 105 -18.08 -19.47 -13.99
CA PRO A 105 -19.51 -19.79 -13.92
C PRO A 105 -20.35 -18.61 -13.42
N GLY A 106 -19.76 -17.67 -12.66
CA GLY A 106 -20.42 -16.44 -12.21
C GLY A 106 -20.78 -15.46 -13.33
N LEU A 107 -20.34 -15.69 -14.57
CA LEU A 107 -20.73 -14.90 -15.75
C LEU A 107 -22.24 -14.94 -16.03
N THR A 108 -22.97 -15.89 -15.46
CA THR A 108 -24.43 -16.04 -15.61
C THR A 108 -25.19 -15.77 -14.31
N SER A 109 -24.51 -15.53 -13.19
CA SER A 109 -25.13 -15.36 -11.87
C SER A 109 -24.55 -14.17 -11.10
N PRO A 110 -25.33 -13.08 -10.91
CA PRO A 110 -24.95 -11.94 -10.09
C PRO A 110 -24.44 -12.33 -8.69
N VAL A 111 -25.12 -13.27 -8.03
CA VAL A 111 -24.79 -13.68 -6.66
C VAL A 111 -23.43 -14.37 -6.61
N LEU A 112 -23.13 -15.25 -7.56
CA LEU A 112 -21.84 -15.92 -7.65
C LEU A 112 -20.71 -14.94 -7.98
N ALA A 113 -20.93 -13.99 -8.90
CA ALA A 113 -19.93 -12.97 -9.23
C ALA A 113 -19.61 -12.07 -8.03
N VAL A 114 -20.61 -11.66 -7.26
CA VAL A 114 -20.42 -10.90 -6.03
C VAL A 114 -19.67 -11.73 -4.99
N GLY A 115 -20.11 -12.96 -4.71
CA GLY A 115 -19.43 -13.85 -3.77
C GLY A 115 -17.96 -14.10 -4.13
N ALA A 116 -17.69 -14.32 -5.42
CA ALA A 116 -16.34 -14.48 -5.95
C ALA A 116 -15.47 -13.24 -5.73
N LEU A 117 -16.01 -12.03 -5.98
CA LEU A 117 -15.30 -10.77 -5.76
C LEU A 117 -14.94 -10.56 -4.28
N LEU A 118 -15.87 -10.88 -3.37
CA LEU A 118 -15.63 -10.80 -1.93
C LEU A 118 -14.55 -11.80 -1.49
N LEU A 119 -14.56 -13.02 -2.06
CA LEU A 119 -13.55 -14.04 -1.79
C LEU A 119 -12.15 -13.62 -2.27
N VAL A 120 -12.05 -13.06 -3.48
CA VAL A 120 -10.81 -12.46 -4.00
C VAL A 120 -10.33 -11.35 -3.05
N SER A 121 -11.24 -10.49 -2.58
CA SER A 121 -10.90 -9.38 -1.69
C SER A 121 -10.39 -9.84 -0.33
N ALA A 122 -11.01 -10.87 0.26
CA ALA A 122 -10.57 -11.49 1.50
C ALA A 122 -9.17 -12.10 1.37
N GLY A 123 -8.92 -12.81 0.27
CA GLY A 123 -7.59 -13.36 -0.01
C GLY A 123 -6.52 -12.28 -0.20
N ALA A 124 -6.83 -11.14 -0.83
CA ALA A 124 -5.89 -10.00 -0.88
C ALA A 124 -5.58 -9.44 0.52
N ALA A 125 -6.60 -9.29 1.35
CA ALA A 125 -6.45 -8.73 2.70
C ALA A 125 -5.45 -9.53 3.56
N LEU A 126 -5.43 -10.85 3.41
CA LEU A 126 -4.50 -11.74 4.09
C LEU A 126 -3.13 -11.80 3.39
N TYR A 127 -3.10 -11.91 2.05
CA TYR A 127 -1.86 -12.12 1.30
C TYR A 127 -0.88 -10.95 1.43
N LEU A 128 -1.34 -9.71 1.22
CA LEU A 128 -0.45 -8.53 1.16
C LEU A 128 0.42 -8.36 2.43
N PRO A 129 -0.15 -8.31 3.64
CA PRO A 129 0.66 -8.18 4.86
C PRO A 129 1.49 -9.43 5.14
N ALA A 130 1.01 -10.64 4.85
CA ALA A 130 1.76 -11.88 5.06
C ALA A 130 2.99 -11.96 4.13
N ASN A 131 2.83 -11.63 2.85
CA ASN A 131 3.92 -11.60 1.87
C ASN A 131 5.00 -10.57 2.25
N LYS A 132 4.61 -9.34 2.65
CA LYS A 132 5.55 -8.33 3.15
C LYS A 132 6.27 -8.79 4.41
N ALA A 133 5.55 -9.44 5.34
CA ALA A 133 6.12 -9.96 6.57
C ALA A 133 7.14 -11.08 6.34
N TYR A 134 6.80 -12.04 5.47
CA TYR A 134 7.71 -13.12 5.08
C TYR A 134 8.97 -12.54 4.40
N LEU A 135 8.82 -11.53 3.55
CA LEU A 135 9.94 -10.91 2.84
C LEU A 135 11.00 -10.32 3.79
N VAL A 136 10.59 -9.79 4.94
CA VAL A 136 11.49 -9.19 5.93
C VAL A 136 11.82 -10.12 7.11
N GLU A 137 11.30 -11.36 7.09
CA GLU A 137 11.55 -12.35 8.12
C GLU A 137 13.03 -12.77 8.13
N GLY A 138 13.66 -12.74 9.31
CA GLY A 138 15.09 -13.05 9.45
C GLY A 138 16.03 -12.04 8.79
N VAL A 139 15.52 -10.92 8.25
CA VAL A 139 16.33 -9.90 7.59
C VAL A 139 16.75 -8.82 8.60
N PRO A 140 18.05 -8.52 8.74
CA PRO A 140 18.54 -7.41 9.54
C PRO A 140 17.93 -6.08 9.11
N GLU A 141 17.77 -5.14 10.05
CA GLU A 141 17.13 -3.85 9.78
C GLU A 141 17.76 -3.09 8.61
N ALA A 142 19.09 -3.18 8.45
CA ALA A 142 19.82 -2.56 7.35
C ALA A 142 19.43 -3.10 5.95
N GLY A 143 18.90 -4.32 5.86
CA GLY A 143 18.48 -4.96 4.61
C GLY A 143 17.00 -4.72 4.24
N ARG A 144 16.16 -4.34 5.22
CA ARG A 144 14.72 -4.15 5.04
C ARG A 144 14.35 -3.07 4.02
N PRO A 145 15.02 -1.88 3.96
CA PRO A 145 14.66 -0.84 3.00
C PRO A 145 14.68 -1.33 1.56
N ARG A 146 15.72 -2.08 1.18
CA ARG A 146 15.93 -2.58 -0.18
C ARG A 146 14.88 -3.60 -0.58
N LEU A 147 14.50 -4.50 0.33
CA LEU A 147 13.46 -5.50 0.07
C LEU A 147 12.07 -4.88 0.00
N LEU A 148 11.73 -4.00 0.94
CA LEU A 148 10.43 -3.33 0.93
C LEU A 148 10.27 -2.41 -0.27
N SER A 149 11.32 -1.67 -0.66
CA SER A 149 11.28 -0.86 -1.88
C SER A 149 11.15 -1.70 -3.15
N ALA A 150 11.84 -2.85 -3.22
CA ALA A 150 11.73 -3.76 -4.36
C ALA A 150 10.33 -4.40 -4.43
N SER A 151 9.76 -4.78 -3.29
CA SER A 151 8.40 -5.33 -3.22
C SER A 151 7.35 -4.31 -3.62
N SER A 152 7.46 -3.07 -3.13
CA SER A 152 6.59 -1.98 -3.55
C SER A 152 6.74 -1.65 -5.04
N SER A 153 7.97 -1.65 -5.58
CA SER A 153 8.21 -1.44 -7.01
C SER A 153 7.60 -2.57 -7.85
N ALA A 154 7.77 -3.84 -7.44
CA ALA A 154 7.13 -4.99 -8.07
C ALA A 154 5.60 -4.91 -8.03
N PHE A 155 5.03 -4.54 -6.88
CA PHE A 155 3.59 -4.33 -6.72
C PHE A 155 3.07 -3.24 -7.67
N ASN A 156 3.71 -2.07 -7.68
CA ASN A 156 3.33 -0.94 -8.52
C ASN A 156 3.49 -1.25 -10.02
N ALA A 157 4.54 -1.97 -10.42
CA ALA A 157 4.72 -2.43 -11.79
C ALA A 157 3.58 -3.37 -12.22
N GLY A 158 3.20 -4.32 -11.35
CA GLY A 158 2.07 -5.21 -11.61
C GLY A 158 0.74 -4.45 -11.76
N MET A 159 0.49 -3.50 -10.86
CA MET A 159 -0.69 -2.64 -10.92
C MET A 159 -0.75 -1.82 -12.21
N ALA A 160 0.37 -1.25 -12.66
CA ALA A 160 0.44 -0.45 -13.87
C ALA A 160 0.29 -1.28 -15.15
N LEU A 161 0.90 -2.47 -15.19
CA LEU A 161 0.88 -3.34 -16.38
C LEU A 161 -0.35 -4.25 -16.48
N GLY A 162 -1.08 -4.46 -15.37
CA GLY A 162 -2.26 -5.32 -15.31
C GLY A 162 -3.35 -4.94 -16.32
N PRO A 163 -3.92 -3.73 -16.28
CA PRO A 163 -5.00 -3.35 -17.19
C PRO A 163 -4.61 -3.40 -18.68
N PRO A 164 -3.44 -2.87 -19.11
CA PRO A 164 -2.99 -3.02 -20.50
C PRO A 164 -2.81 -4.48 -20.92
N ALA A 165 -2.26 -5.34 -20.05
CA ALA A 165 -2.09 -6.77 -20.34
C ALA A 165 -3.44 -7.51 -20.49
N ALA A 166 -4.48 -7.03 -19.80
CA ALA A 166 -5.82 -7.62 -19.87
C ALA A 166 -6.62 -7.17 -21.10
N ALA A 167 -6.34 -5.98 -21.66
CA ALA A 167 -7.16 -5.35 -22.67
C ALA A 167 -7.52 -6.26 -23.87
N PRO A 168 -6.59 -7.04 -24.47
CA PRO A 168 -6.93 -7.93 -25.59
C PRO A 168 -7.89 -9.06 -25.17
N LEU A 169 -7.70 -9.61 -23.96
CA LEU A 169 -8.49 -10.73 -23.45
C LEU A 169 -9.89 -10.29 -22.99
N VAL A 170 -10.02 -9.08 -22.47
CA VAL A 170 -11.33 -8.49 -22.11
C VAL A 170 -12.20 -8.30 -23.35
N LEU A 171 -11.61 -7.85 -24.45
CA LEU A 171 -12.33 -7.58 -25.71
C LEU A 171 -12.72 -8.85 -26.45
N GLY A 172 -11.88 -9.90 -26.36
CA GLY A 172 -12.14 -11.19 -27.02
C GLY A 172 -12.99 -12.15 -26.17
N SER A 173 -12.46 -12.58 -25.03
CA SER A 173 -13.03 -13.67 -24.22
C SER A 173 -12.80 -13.45 -22.71
N PRO A 174 -13.67 -12.71 -22.02
CA PRO A 174 -13.53 -12.44 -20.58
C PRO A 174 -13.33 -13.70 -19.73
N GLY A 175 -14.02 -14.81 -20.07
CA GLY A 175 -13.85 -16.10 -19.39
C GLY A 175 -12.41 -16.62 -19.40
N VAL A 176 -11.68 -16.43 -20.51
CA VAL A 176 -10.27 -16.84 -20.64
C VAL A 176 -9.39 -16.01 -19.72
N LEU A 177 -9.63 -14.70 -19.60
CA LEU A 177 -8.90 -13.85 -18.66
C LEU A 177 -9.01 -14.36 -17.23
N PHE A 178 -10.24 -14.64 -16.76
CA PHE A 178 -10.46 -15.13 -15.41
C PHE A 178 -9.80 -16.51 -15.18
N ALA A 179 -9.90 -17.42 -16.15
CA ALA A 179 -9.24 -18.72 -16.08
C ALA A 179 -7.70 -18.60 -16.04
N CYS A 180 -7.11 -17.73 -16.86
CA CYS A 180 -5.67 -17.46 -16.85
C CYS A 180 -5.21 -16.88 -15.51
N VAL A 181 -5.96 -15.93 -14.93
CA VAL A 181 -5.63 -15.34 -13.62
C VAL A 181 -5.79 -16.35 -12.48
N ALA A 182 -6.83 -17.20 -12.53
CA ALA A 182 -7.00 -18.30 -11.58
C ALA A 182 -5.82 -19.28 -11.67
N GLY A 183 -5.43 -19.69 -12.88
CA GLY A 183 -4.27 -20.55 -13.12
C GLY A 183 -2.96 -19.92 -12.63
N LEU A 184 -2.75 -18.63 -12.90
CA LEU A 184 -1.59 -17.87 -12.41
C LEU A 184 -1.51 -17.93 -10.88
N PHE A 185 -2.62 -17.73 -10.18
CA PHE A 185 -2.62 -17.74 -8.71
C PHE A 185 -2.46 -19.15 -8.14
N ALA A 186 -3.01 -20.17 -8.81
CA ALA A 186 -2.75 -21.57 -8.46
C ALA A 186 -1.26 -21.91 -8.59
N LEU A 187 -0.61 -21.50 -9.68
CA LEU A 187 0.83 -21.70 -9.91
C LEU A 187 1.68 -21.00 -8.86
N ILE A 188 1.34 -19.74 -8.54
CA ILE A 188 2.04 -18.99 -7.49
C ILE A 188 1.81 -19.67 -6.13
N GLY A 189 0.60 -20.17 -5.86
CA GLY A 189 0.25 -20.96 -4.68
C GLY A 189 1.10 -22.23 -4.56
N ALA A 190 1.24 -22.98 -5.65
CA ALA A 190 2.11 -24.15 -5.70
C ALA A 190 3.58 -23.78 -5.40
N GLY A 191 4.08 -22.69 -5.98
CA GLY A 191 5.42 -22.19 -5.67
C GLY A 191 5.59 -21.75 -4.20
N HIS A 192 4.56 -21.14 -3.60
CA HIS A 192 4.55 -20.81 -2.17
C HIS A 192 4.54 -22.06 -1.28
N ALA A 193 4.02 -23.18 -1.78
CA ALA A 193 4.11 -24.46 -1.07
C ALA A 193 5.54 -25.02 -1.05
N LEU A 194 6.47 -24.50 -1.86
CA LEU A 194 7.89 -24.87 -1.84
C LEU A 194 8.74 -23.95 -0.96
N LEU A 195 8.16 -22.87 -0.42
CA LEU A 195 8.88 -21.97 0.47
C LEU A 195 9.29 -22.71 1.76
N PRO A 196 10.50 -22.44 2.29
CA PRO A 196 10.92 -22.95 3.59
C PRO A 196 9.87 -22.62 4.66
N GLN A 197 9.68 -23.51 5.64
CA GLN A 197 8.89 -23.14 6.81
C GLN A 197 9.67 -22.06 7.58
N GLY A 198 9.06 -20.90 7.75
CA GLY A 198 9.67 -19.75 8.44
C GLY A 198 9.83 -20.01 9.93
N VAL A 199 10.60 -19.16 10.61
CA VAL A 199 10.66 -19.14 12.08
C VAL A 199 9.27 -18.84 12.65
N ALA A 200 8.48 -18.02 11.95
CA ALA A 200 7.08 -17.71 12.25
C ALA A 200 6.10 -18.88 12.00
N ASP A 201 6.51 -19.96 11.33
CA ASP A 201 5.70 -21.18 11.15
C ASP A 201 5.90 -22.18 12.31
N ARG A 202 6.88 -21.94 13.21
CA ARG A 202 7.06 -22.78 14.40
C ARG A 202 5.91 -22.50 15.37
N PRO A 203 5.20 -23.54 15.86
CA PRO A 203 4.11 -23.34 16.81
C PRO A 203 4.67 -22.61 18.03
N SER A 204 4.18 -21.38 18.25
CA SER A 204 4.36 -20.69 19.51
C SER A 204 3.65 -21.53 20.55
N GLY A 205 4.39 -22.32 21.32
CA GLY A 205 3.82 -23.15 22.36
C GLY A 205 2.95 -22.31 23.30
N GLY A 206 1.66 -22.64 23.36
CA GLY A 206 0.86 -22.42 24.56
C GLY A 206 0.55 -20.99 24.99
N ALA A 207 0.60 -19.99 24.11
CA ALA A 207 -0.04 -18.71 24.38
C ALA A 207 -1.01 -18.40 23.25
N GLY A 208 -2.31 -18.52 23.51
CA GLY A 208 -3.33 -17.84 22.69
C GLY A 208 -3.05 -16.33 22.64
N PRO A 209 -3.86 -15.53 21.92
CA PRO A 209 -3.70 -14.08 21.94
C PRO A 209 -3.82 -13.61 23.39
N THR A 210 -2.68 -13.44 24.06
CA THR A 210 -2.68 -13.01 25.44
C THR A 210 -3.18 -11.58 25.41
N ALA A 211 -3.92 -11.19 26.44
CA ALA A 211 -4.37 -9.82 26.63
C ALA A 211 -3.23 -8.78 26.53
N ALA A 212 -1.96 -9.20 26.48
CA ALA A 212 -0.79 -8.42 26.11
C ALA A 212 -0.79 -7.90 24.65
N GLU A 213 -1.28 -8.64 23.65
CA GLU A 213 -1.37 -8.16 22.25
C GLU A 213 -2.51 -7.16 22.06
N ALA A 214 -3.58 -7.27 22.86
CA ALA A 214 -4.63 -6.25 22.96
C ALA A 214 -4.21 -5.01 23.79
N ARG A 215 -3.21 -5.18 24.67
CA ARG A 215 -2.63 -4.13 25.53
C ARG A 215 -1.40 -3.44 24.95
N ASP A 216 -0.84 -3.89 23.83
CA ASP A 216 0.13 -3.11 23.02
C ASP A 216 -0.57 -2.04 22.16
N THR A 217 -1.73 -1.56 22.62
CA THR A 217 -2.33 -0.28 22.24
C THR A 217 -1.49 0.92 22.70
N GLY A 218 -0.46 0.69 23.52
CA GLY A 218 0.58 1.65 23.82
C GLY A 218 1.77 1.50 22.88
N GLU A 219 1.68 2.08 21.67
CA GLU A 219 2.89 2.52 20.97
C GLU A 219 3.85 3.11 22.01
N ARG A 220 5.07 2.57 22.17
CA ARG A 220 6.06 3.07 23.14
C ARG A 220 5.99 4.60 23.19
N ALA A 221 5.41 5.11 24.29
CA ALA A 221 4.62 6.34 24.34
C ALA A 221 5.47 7.63 24.36
N SER A 222 6.31 7.85 23.35
CA SER A 222 7.05 9.12 23.20
C SER A 222 7.31 9.56 21.75
N GLY A 223 6.64 8.93 20.77
CA GLY A 223 6.86 9.16 19.34
C GLY A 223 5.61 9.50 18.52
N LEU A 224 5.82 9.95 17.29
CA LEU A 224 4.76 10.11 16.28
C LEU A 224 4.25 8.74 15.82
N SER A 225 2.97 8.46 16.01
CA SER A 225 2.32 7.21 15.59
C SER A 225 2.51 6.94 14.09
N PRO A 226 3.20 5.86 13.68
CA PRO A 226 3.28 5.46 12.28
C PRO A 226 1.90 5.14 11.70
N PHE A 227 0.95 4.66 12.51
CA PHE A 227 -0.43 4.44 12.07
C PHE A 227 -1.08 5.75 11.61
N LEU A 228 -1.06 6.79 12.47
CA LEU A 228 -1.63 8.10 12.15
C LEU A 228 -0.94 8.74 10.95
N VAL A 229 0.39 8.62 10.85
CA VAL A 229 1.14 9.15 9.71
C VAL A 229 0.72 8.46 8.41
N THR A 230 0.48 7.15 8.39
CA THR A 230 -0.06 6.47 7.21
C THR A 230 -1.46 6.96 6.85
N VAL A 231 -2.36 7.10 7.83
CA VAL A 231 -3.70 7.64 7.59
C VAL A 231 -3.61 8.97 6.87
N LEU A 232 -2.78 9.90 7.38
CA LEU A 232 -2.64 11.24 6.82
C LEU A 232 -1.89 11.28 5.48
N SER A 233 -0.87 10.43 5.30
CA SER A 233 -0.12 10.35 4.05
C SER A 233 -0.99 9.79 2.92
N VAL A 234 -1.76 8.74 3.21
CA VAL A 234 -2.69 8.14 2.23
C VAL A 234 -3.88 9.06 1.99
N TYR A 235 -4.40 9.73 3.01
CA TYR A 235 -5.43 10.76 2.86
C TYR A 235 -5.02 11.86 1.85
N ALA A 236 -3.83 12.44 2.03
CA ALA A 236 -3.29 13.45 1.13
C ALA A 236 -3.05 12.91 -0.29
N PHE A 237 -2.46 11.72 -0.40
CA PHE A 237 -2.20 11.05 -1.67
C PHE A 237 -3.48 10.75 -2.46
N MET A 238 -4.55 10.35 -1.77
CA MET A 238 -5.78 9.90 -2.41
C MET A 238 -6.52 11.04 -3.12
N PHE A 239 -6.27 12.31 -2.80
CA PHE A 239 -6.81 13.41 -3.61
C PHE A 239 -6.25 13.41 -5.04
N PHE A 240 -4.95 13.12 -5.20
CA PHE A 240 -4.33 12.95 -6.50
C PHE A 240 -4.98 11.77 -7.25
N GLN A 241 -5.17 10.63 -6.59
CA GLN A 241 -5.75 9.44 -7.24
C GLN A 241 -7.22 9.62 -7.64
N HIS A 242 -8.05 10.22 -6.79
CA HIS A 242 -9.49 10.32 -7.05
C HIS A 242 -9.87 11.48 -7.99
N TYR A 243 -9.20 12.64 -7.90
CA TYR A 243 -9.66 13.87 -8.54
C TYR A 243 -8.79 14.35 -9.70
N LEU A 244 -7.60 13.77 -9.92
CA LEU A 244 -6.74 14.20 -11.02
C LEU A 244 -7.41 14.00 -12.38
N ALA A 245 -8.11 12.88 -12.61
CA ALA A 245 -8.80 12.64 -13.87
C ALA A 245 -9.86 13.72 -14.16
N LEU A 246 -10.70 14.01 -13.16
CA LEU A 246 -11.77 15.02 -13.24
C LEU A 246 -11.20 16.42 -13.52
N TYR A 247 -10.01 16.72 -13.00
CA TYR A 247 -9.37 18.00 -13.22
C TYR A 247 -8.61 18.08 -14.55
N ALA A 248 -7.80 17.07 -14.88
CA ALA A 248 -6.84 17.09 -15.97
C ALA A 248 -7.48 16.79 -17.33
N VAL A 249 -8.37 15.80 -17.41
CA VAL A 249 -8.95 15.35 -18.69
C VAL A 249 -9.71 16.47 -19.40
N PRO A 250 -10.60 17.25 -18.74
CA PRO A 250 -11.30 18.35 -19.40
C PRO A 250 -10.41 19.54 -19.80
N ARG A 251 -9.20 19.64 -19.23
CA ARG A 251 -8.27 20.78 -19.43
C ARG A 251 -7.13 20.47 -20.39
N THR A 252 -6.87 19.19 -20.64
CA THR A 252 -5.79 18.71 -21.49
C THR A 252 -6.35 17.65 -22.43
N SER A 253 -6.19 16.37 -22.13
CA SER A 253 -6.82 15.25 -22.83
C SER A 253 -6.72 13.96 -22.01
N ALA A 254 -7.51 12.96 -22.38
CA ALA A 254 -7.39 11.61 -21.81
C ALA A 254 -6.03 10.96 -22.12
N ALA A 255 -5.48 11.20 -23.32
CA ALA A 255 -4.16 10.71 -23.72
C ALA A 255 -3.04 11.30 -22.86
N PHE A 256 -3.09 12.60 -22.59
CA PHE A 256 -2.13 13.25 -21.71
C PHE A 256 -2.24 12.77 -20.27
N TYR A 257 -3.46 12.66 -19.73
CA TYR A 257 -3.68 12.08 -18.40
C TYR A 257 -3.09 10.67 -18.28
N GLY A 258 -3.33 9.82 -19.30
CA GLY A 258 -2.72 8.49 -19.39
C GLY A 258 -1.19 8.55 -19.38
N ALA A 259 -0.58 9.42 -20.17
CA ALA A 259 0.87 9.61 -20.21
C ALA A 259 1.45 10.06 -18.86
N VAL A 260 0.76 10.95 -18.14
CA VAL A 260 1.16 11.39 -16.79
C VAL A 260 1.12 10.22 -15.81
N LEU A 261 0.08 9.39 -15.83
CA LEU A 261 -0.01 8.21 -14.96
C LEU A 261 1.04 7.15 -15.31
N THR A 262 1.30 6.92 -16.59
CA THR A 262 2.37 6.01 -17.04
C THR A 262 3.75 6.52 -16.59
N GLY A 263 4.02 7.82 -16.77
CA GLY A 263 5.25 8.46 -16.30
C GLY A 263 5.40 8.38 -14.79
N TYR A 264 4.33 8.64 -14.04
CA TYR A 264 4.28 8.47 -12.60
C TYR A 264 4.60 7.04 -12.17
N ALA A 265 3.99 6.02 -12.80
CA ALA A 265 4.22 4.61 -12.47
C ALA A 265 5.65 4.19 -12.81
N ALA A 266 6.18 4.60 -13.97
CA ALA A 266 7.57 4.35 -14.36
C ALA A 266 8.56 4.99 -13.37
N LEU A 267 8.32 6.24 -12.99
CA LEU A 267 9.11 6.93 -11.98
C LEU A 267 9.05 6.20 -10.63
N LEU A 268 7.87 5.76 -10.20
CA LEU A 268 7.69 5.04 -8.95
C LEU A 268 8.47 3.72 -8.93
N VAL A 269 8.32 2.92 -9.98
CA VAL A 269 8.98 1.61 -10.13
C VAL A 269 10.50 1.74 -10.15
N VAL A 270 11.04 2.75 -10.84
CA VAL A 270 12.49 2.96 -10.97
C VAL A 270 13.08 3.68 -9.76
N ALA A 271 12.48 4.79 -9.32
CA ALA A 271 13.06 5.63 -8.27
C ALA A 271 12.93 5.01 -6.88
N GLN A 272 11.88 4.24 -6.59
CA GLN A 272 11.67 3.64 -5.28
C GLN A 272 12.85 2.75 -4.79
N PRO A 273 13.36 1.78 -5.57
CA PRO A 273 14.53 1.00 -5.16
C PRO A 273 15.83 1.82 -5.16
N LEU A 274 15.98 2.79 -6.07
CA LEU A 274 17.17 3.65 -6.16
C LEU A 274 17.30 4.60 -4.97
N LEU A 275 16.17 5.10 -4.45
CA LEU A 275 16.12 6.02 -3.33
C LEU A 275 15.98 5.32 -1.97
N ALA A 276 15.84 4.00 -1.94
CA ALA A 276 15.52 3.23 -0.72
C ALA A 276 16.50 3.47 0.44
N GLU A 277 17.81 3.40 0.16
CA GLU A 277 18.86 3.62 1.16
C GLU A 277 18.88 5.08 1.66
N ARG A 278 18.67 6.04 0.75
CA ARG A 278 18.59 7.47 1.10
C ARG A 278 17.37 7.76 1.98
N VAL A 279 16.21 7.22 1.62
CA VAL A 279 14.97 7.35 2.41
C VAL A 279 15.13 6.70 3.78
N ALA A 280 15.77 5.54 3.86
CA ALA A 280 16.03 4.87 5.13
C ALA A 280 16.91 5.71 6.07
N ALA A 281 17.94 6.35 5.52
CA ALA A 281 18.87 7.20 6.26
C ALA A 281 18.25 8.52 6.78
N LEU A 282 17.11 8.95 6.22
CA LEU A 282 16.42 10.14 6.73
C LEU A 282 15.95 9.92 8.17
N SER A 283 16.08 10.96 9.00
CA SER A 283 15.34 10.98 10.27
C SER A 283 13.84 11.04 9.98
N TYR A 284 13.03 10.39 10.83
CA TYR A 284 11.57 10.39 10.65
C TYR A 284 10.96 11.79 10.44
N PRO A 285 11.29 12.84 11.23
CA PRO A 285 10.76 14.18 10.97
C PRO A 285 11.32 14.84 9.70
N ALA A 286 12.51 14.48 9.22
CA ALA A 286 12.98 14.93 7.92
C ALA A 286 12.17 14.30 6.78
N ALA A 287 11.87 13.00 6.88
CA ALA A 287 11.03 12.30 5.91
C ALA A 287 9.61 12.89 5.84
N LEU A 288 9.01 13.24 6.99
CA LEU A 288 7.71 13.91 7.00
C LEU A 288 7.75 15.28 6.30
N ARG A 289 8.78 16.10 6.56
CA ARG A 289 8.91 17.41 5.92
C ARG A 289 9.10 17.29 4.40
N TRP A 290 10.02 16.44 3.96
CA TRP A 290 10.27 16.24 2.54
C TRP A 290 9.11 15.58 1.81
N GLY A 291 8.50 14.55 2.42
CA GLY A 291 7.39 13.81 1.86
C GLY A 291 6.14 14.67 1.68
N PHE A 292 5.63 15.27 2.76
CA PHE A 292 4.47 16.15 2.69
C PHE A 292 4.75 17.45 1.94
N GLY A 293 5.99 17.97 2.01
CA GLY A 293 6.41 19.14 1.22
C GLY A 293 6.39 18.86 -0.28
N ALA A 294 6.86 17.69 -0.72
CA ALA A 294 6.78 17.27 -2.11
C ALA A 294 5.32 17.09 -2.57
N MET A 295 4.48 16.47 -1.74
CA MET A 295 3.04 16.39 -2.03
C MET A 295 2.40 17.77 -2.15
N ALA A 296 2.65 18.68 -1.21
CA ALA A 296 2.12 20.06 -1.25
C ALA A 296 2.56 20.80 -2.52
N ALA A 297 3.86 20.76 -2.84
CA ALA A 297 4.40 21.36 -4.05
C ALA A 297 3.76 20.74 -5.32
N GLY A 298 3.51 19.43 -5.30
CA GLY A 298 2.84 18.77 -6.41
C GLY A 298 1.38 19.17 -6.56
N MET A 299 0.63 19.31 -5.45
CA MET A 299 -0.75 19.84 -5.48
C MET A 299 -0.77 21.29 -5.99
N ALA A 300 0.19 22.13 -5.57
CA ALA A 300 0.32 23.49 -6.06
C ALA A 300 0.61 23.54 -7.58
N ALA A 301 1.49 22.67 -8.08
CA ALA A 301 1.79 22.56 -9.50
C ALA A 301 0.56 22.11 -10.33
N ILE A 302 -0.21 21.13 -9.83
CA ILE A 302 -1.48 20.71 -10.47
C ILE A 302 -2.48 21.87 -10.48
N GLY A 303 -2.60 22.60 -9.37
CA GLY A 303 -3.48 23.76 -9.24
C GLY A 303 -3.11 24.93 -10.17
N ALA A 304 -1.82 25.16 -10.42
CA ALA A 304 -1.35 26.11 -11.44
C ALA A 304 -1.84 25.71 -12.85
N GLY A 305 -1.97 24.40 -13.09
CA GLY A 305 -2.57 23.83 -14.28
C GLY A 305 -1.63 23.80 -15.50
N GLY A 306 -2.22 23.56 -16.66
CA GLY A 306 -1.48 23.31 -17.89
C GLY A 306 -0.76 21.95 -17.88
N HIS A 307 -0.22 21.57 -19.05
CA HIS A 307 0.48 20.29 -19.23
C HIS A 307 1.69 20.17 -18.29
N ALA A 308 2.53 21.22 -18.20
CA ALA A 308 3.72 21.21 -17.35
C ALA A 308 3.36 21.11 -15.86
N GLY A 309 2.39 21.88 -15.38
CA GLY A 309 1.98 21.87 -13.96
C GLY A 309 1.44 20.51 -13.52
N ILE A 310 0.60 19.87 -14.36
CA ILE A 310 0.08 18.53 -14.08
C ILE A 310 1.20 17.47 -14.09
N ALA A 311 2.11 17.51 -15.08
CA ALA A 311 3.19 16.54 -15.19
C ALA A 311 4.21 16.66 -14.03
N VAL A 312 4.65 17.88 -13.73
CA VAL A 312 5.53 18.18 -12.59
C VAL A 312 4.85 17.79 -11.28
N GLY A 313 3.55 18.10 -11.16
CA GLY A 313 2.77 17.74 -9.99
C GLY A 313 2.71 16.23 -9.77
N GLY A 314 2.44 15.45 -10.81
CA GLY A 314 2.49 13.98 -10.75
C GLY A 314 3.86 13.46 -10.30
N ALA A 315 4.96 14.01 -10.83
CA ALA A 315 6.31 13.62 -10.43
C ALA A 315 6.61 13.94 -8.95
N LEU A 316 6.20 15.13 -8.47
CA LEU A 316 6.37 15.53 -7.07
C LEU A 316 5.52 14.68 -6.11
N LEU A 317 4.29 14.33 -6.51
CA LEU A 317 3.45 13.40 -5.76
C LEU A 317 4.10 12.02 -5.63
N CYS A 318 4.70 11.51 -6.71
CA CYS A 318 5.47 10.26 -6.71
C CYS A 318 6.63 10.30 -5.72
N LEU A 319 7.42 11.38 -5.72
CA LEU A 319 8.53 11.54 -4.77
C LEU A 319 8.04 11.59 -3.32
N GLY A 320 6.93 12.29 -3.06
CA GLY A 320 6.31 12.35 -1.75
C GLY A 320 5.87 10.98 -1.24
N GLU A 321 5.21 10.19 -2.10
CA GLU A 321 4.80 8.82 -1.81
C GLU A 321 5.99 7.91 -1.50
N ILE A 322 7.03 7.92 -2.35
CA ILE A 322 8.24 7.10 -2.15
C ILE A 322 8.83 7.33 -0.76
N VAL A 323 8.98 8.59 -0.36
CA VAL A 323 9.56 8.97 0.93
C VAL A 323 8.65 8.55 2.08
N LEU A 324 7.36 8.93 2.04
CA LEU A 324 6.44 8.72 3.15
C LEU A 324 6.15 7.24 3.37
N PHE A 325 5.80 6.51 2.31
CA PHE A 325 5.27 5.15 2.45
C PHE A 325 6.37 4.18 2.87
N LEU A 326 7.55 4.27 2.23
CA LEU A 326 8.69 3.42 2.61
C LEU A 326 9.20 3.76 4.01
N LYS A 327 9.38 5.05 4.33
CA LYS A 327 9.89 5.42 5.65
C LYS A 327 8.92 5.02 6.76
N ASN A 328 7.62 5.16 6.51
CA ASN A 328 6.62 4.82 7.52
C ASN A 328 6.51 3.31 7.76
N ASP A 329 6.60 2.48 6.72
CA ASP A 329 6.69 1.02 6.88
C ASP A 329 7.93 0.63 7.72
N LEU A 330 9.09 1.25 7.47
CA LEU A 330 10.32 1.01 8.25
C LEU A 330 10.18 1.44 9.72
N GLU A 331 9.59 2.61 9.96
CA GLU A 331 9.40 3.13 11.32
C GLU A 331 8.36 2.32 12.11
N ALA A 332 7.30 1.87 11.44
CA ALA A 332 6.29 1.00 12.03
C ALA A 332 6.89 -0.33 12.49
N LEU A 333 7.80 -0.91 11.71
CA LEU A 333 8.54 -2.12 12.09
C LEU A 333 9.53 -1.86 13.23
N ALA A 334 10.31 -0.77 13.16
CA ALA A 334 11.34 -0.48 14.15
C ALA A 334 10.77 -0.16 15.54
N ARG A 335 9.56 0.42 15.60
CA ARG A 335 8.93 0.85 16.86
C ARG A 335 7.98 -0.17 17.49
N SER A 336 7.65 -1.24 16.78
CA SER A 336 6.69 -2.25 17.23
C SER A 336 7.41 -3.51 17.71
N ALA A 337 6.99 -4.06 18.84
CA ALA A 337 7.40 -5.40 19.27
C ALA A 337 6.56 -6.52 18.62
N ALA A 338 5.38 -6.17 18.09
CA ALA A 338 4.50 -7.13 17.41
C ALA A 338 5.13 -7.72 16.15
N ALA A 339 4.67 -8.93 15.78
CA ALA A 339 5.09 -9.62 14.57
C ALA A 339 4.91 -8.74 13.31
N PRO A 340 5.82 -8.80 12.31
CA PRO A 340 5.76 -7.97 11.11
C PRO A 340 4.41 -8.02 10.36
N ALA A 341 3.74 -9.18 10.34
CA ALA A 341 2.42 -9.32 9.71
C ALA A 341 1.34 -8.46 10.39
N SER A 342 1.36 -8.37 11.72
CA SER A 342 0.47 -7.50 12.48
C SER A 342 0.79 -6.03 12.22
N VAL A 343 2.06 -5.67 12.14
CA VAL A 343 2.51 -4.30 11.80
C VAL A 343 2.00 -3.89 10.42
N PHE A 344 2.27 -4.68 9.38
CA PHE A 344 1.80 -4.38 8.02
C PHE A 344 0.27 -4.43 7.91
N GLY A 345 -0.38 -5.31 8.67
CA GLY A 345 -1.83 -5.36 8.80
C GLY A 345 -2.42 -4.04 9.32
N ARG A 346 -1.85 -3.49 10.40
CA ARG A 346 -2.22 -2.17 10.94
C ARG A 346 -1.95 -1.05 9.94
N GLN A 347 -0.81 -1.07 9.23
CA GLN A 347 -0.51 -0.07 8.20
C GLN A 347 -1.50 -0.13 7.03
N ARG A 348 -1.93 -1.33 6.62
CA ARG A 348 -2.95 -1.49 5.59
C ARG A 348 -4.32 -0.95 6.04
N LEU A 349 -4.70 -1.20 7.29
CA LEU A 349 -5.91 -0.61 7.87
C LEU A 349 -5.82 0.92 7.86
N ALA A 350 -4.70 1.49 8.31
CA ALA A 350 -4.46 2.93 8.27
C ALA A 350 -4.61 3.52 6.85
N ALA A 351 -4.07 2.82 5.85
CA ALA A 351 -4.23 3.24 4.45
C ALA A 351 -5.71 3.25 4.02
N GLY A 352 -6.48 2.23 4.42
CA GLY A 352 -7.92 2.20 4.16
C GLY A 352 -8.68 3.36 4.80
N VAL A 353 -8.38 3.67 6.06
CA VAL A 353 -8.98 4.81 6.77
C VAL A 353 -8.63 6.13 6.07
N GLY A 354 -7.37 6.31 5.66
CA GLY A 354 -6.93 7.51 4.93
C GLY A 354 -7.64 7.67 3.58
N ALA A 355 -7.76 6.58 2.81
CA ALA A 355 -8.45 6.59 1.52
C ALA A 355 -9.94 6.88 1.66
N PHE A 356 -10.61 6.26 2.63
CA PHE A 356 -12.00 6.55 2.94
C PHE A 356 -12.22 8.02 3.32
N ALA A 357 -11.38 8.54 4.24
CA ALA A 357 -11.46 9.94 4.66
C ALA A 357 -11.24 10.90 3.48
N SER A 358 -10.33 10.57 2.54
CA SER A 358 -10.07 11.38 1.34
C SER A 358 -11.28 11.41 0.41
N GLY A 359 -11.95 10.28 0.19
CA GLY A 359 -13.17 10.23 -0.63
C GLY A 359 -14.32 11.05 -0.03
N VAL A 360 -14.55 10.93 1.28
CA VAL A 360 -15.62 11.68 1.97
C VAL A 360 -15.34 13.19 1.97
N VAL A 361 -14.15 13.60 2.41
CA VAL A 361 -13.80 15.03 2.49
C VAL A 361 -13.60 15.62 1.10
N GLY A 362 -12.93 14.89 0.21
CA GLY A 362 -12.67 15.32 -1.16
C GLY A 362 -13.92 15.46 -2.00
N GLY A 363 -14.94 14.61 -1.81
CA GLY A 363 -16.18 14.72 -2.56
C GLY A 363 -16.89 16.03 -2.26
N GLN A 364 -16.96 16.39 -0.98
CA GLN A 364 -17.56 17.66 -0.53
C GLN A 364 -16.72 18.87 -0.98
N LEU A 365 -15.40 18.82 -0.80
CA LEU A 365 -14.50 19.91 -1.20
C LEU A 365 -14.49 20.13 -2.72
N TYR A 366 -14.43 19.07 -3.52
CA TYR A 366 -14.41 19.16 -4.97
C TYR A 366 -15.77 19.65 -5.50
N GLY A 367 -16.87 19.14 -4.96
CA GLY A 367 -18.22 19.61 -5.32
C GLY A 367 -18.42 21.11 -5.02
N ALA A 368 -18.00 21.57 -3.85
CA ALA A 368 -18.05 23.01 -3.51
C ALA A 368 -17.13 23.87 -4.39
N ALA A 369 -15.95 23.35 -4.75
CA ALA A 369 -15.04 24.05 -5.65
C ALA A 369 -15.58 24.12 -7.08
N GLU A 370 -16.30 23.09 -7.53
CA GLU A 370 -16.94 23.03 -8.85
C GLU A 370 -18.12 24.00 -8.94
N THR A 371 -19.00 24.06 -7.92
CA THR A 371 -20.10 25.03 -7.88
C THR A 371 -19.63 26.48 -7.82
N ALA A 372 -18.47 26.73 -7.18
CA ALA A 372 -17.82 28.04 -7.16
C ALA A 372 -17.01 28.35 -8.44
N GLY A 373 -16.98 27.45 -9.44
CA GLY A 373 -16.20 27.64 -10.67
C GLY A 373 -14.68 27.62 -10.47
N SER A 374 -14.19 27.15 -9.31
CA SER A 374 -12.78 27.22 -8.89
C SER A 374 -12.17 25.85 -8.65
N ALA A 375 -12.15 25.00 -9.69
CA ALA A 375 -11.48 23.68 -9.61
C ALA A 375 -9.96 23.79 -9.31
N ARG A 376 -9.34 24.94 -9.60
CA ARG A 376 -7.95 25.24 -9.17
C ARG A 376 -7.86 25.51 -7.66
N GLY A 377 -8.88 26.15 -7.09
CA GLY A 377 -8.99 26.40 -5.65
C GLY A 377 -9.03 25.12 -4.81
N PHE A 378 -9.63 24.05 -5.34
CA PHE A 378 -9.57 22.72 -4.73
C PHE A 378 -8.14 22.27 -4.46
N TRP A 379 -7.25 22.34 -5.46
CA TRP A 379 -5.86 21.94 -5.29
C TRP A 379 -5.07 22.85 -4.35
N ALA A 380 -5.42 24.13 -4.27
CA ALA A 380 -4.86 25.05 -3.28
C ALA A 380 -5.25 24.65 -1.84
N VAL A 381 -6.51 24.26 -1.62
CA VAL A 381 -6.99 23.76 -0.33
C VAL A 381 -6.28 22.45 0.04
N VAL A 382 -6.14 21.51 -0.89
CA VAL A 382 -5.41 20.25 -0.65
C VAL A 382 -3.92 20.52 -0.39
N CYS A 383 -3.30 21.45 -1.12
CA CYS A 383 -1.93 21.90 -0.86
C CYS A 383 -1.76 22.41 0.59
N LEU A 384 -2.69 23.26 1.05
CA LEU A 384 -2.68 23.77 2.42
C LEU A 384 -2.79 22.64 3.44
N GLN A 385 -3.66 21.65 3.20
CA GLN A 385 -3.75 20.47 4.07
C GLN A 385 -2.43 19.72 4.15
N CYS A 386 -1.75 19.48 3.01
CA CYS A 386 -0.43 18.85 2.98
C CYS A 386 0.64 19.62 3.79
N LEU A 387 0.56 20.95 3.88
CA LEU A 387 1.48 21.77 4.69
C LEU A 387 1.13 21.77 6.18
N LEU A 388 -0.16 21.79 6.52
CA LEU A 388 -0.63 21.86 7.91
C LEU A 388 -0.50 20.53 8.66
N LEU A 389 -0.84 19.41 8.03
CA LEU A 389 -0.79 18.08 8.62
C LEU A 389 0.58 17.73 9.27
N PRO A 390 1.73 17.83 8.58
CA PRO A 390 3.03 17.54 9.19
C PRO A 390 3.38 18.54 10.30
N SER A 391 2.93 19.79 10.20
CA SER A 391 3.20 20.84 11.18
C SER A 391 2.52 20.52 12.52
N VAL A 392 1.24 20.13 12.49
CA VAL A 392 0.48 19.70 13.67
C VAL A 392 1.11 18.47 14.32
N LEU A 393 1.52 17.49 13.51
CA LEU A 393 2.19 16.28 13.96
C LEU A 393 3.52 16.58 14.67
N LEU A 394 4.35 17.43 14.07
CA LEU A 394 5.65 17.80 14.63
C LEU A 394 5.52 18.65 15.91
N LEU A 395 4.53 19.55 15.97
CA LEU A 395 4.22 20.35 17.15
C LEU A 395 3.76 19.46 18.31
N ARG A 396 2.83 18.53 18.07
CA ARG A 396 2.39 17.55 19.09
C ARG A 396 3.54 16.73 19.65
N ARG A 397 4.52 16.35 18.82
CA ARG A 397 5.72 15.65 19.28
C ARG A 397 6.62 16.53 20.17
N ARG A 398 6.78 17.81 19.82
CA ARG A 398 7.59 18.74 20.62
C ARG A 398 6.96 18.99 21.98
N THR A 399 5.65 19.20 22.04
CA THR A 399 4.93 19.41 23.31
C THR A 399 4.91 18.15 24.18
N ALA A 400 4.75 16.96 23.59
CA ALA A 400 4.85 15.69 24.32
C ALA A 400 6.25 15.48 24.93
N ARG A 401 7.32 15.84 24.21
CA ARG A 401 8.70 15.79 24.72
C ARG A 401 8.97 16.83 25.81
N GLY A 402 8.43 18.04 25.67
CA GLY A 402 8.59 19.10 26.67
C GLY A 402 7.88 18.79 28.01
N ARG A 403 6.76 18.04 27.97
CA ARG A 403 6.07 17.56 29.18
C ARG A 403 6.76 16.39 29.87
N ALA A 404 7.61 15.66 29.16
CA ALA A 404 8.40 14.55 29.68
C ALA A 404 9.81 14.99 30.17
N GLY A 405 9.91 16.20 30.74
CA GLY A 405 11.15 16.79 31.28
C GLY A 405 11.93 15.86 32.23
N PRO A 406 13.22 16.14 32.47
CA PRO A 406 14.19 15.17 32.97
C PRO A 406 13.72 14.60 34.31
N ARG A 407 13.49 13.27 34.36
CA ARG A 407 13.43 12.58 35.66
C ARG A 407 14.77 12.83 36.34
N ALA A 408 14.70 13.41 37.53
CA ALA A 408 15.84 13.77 38.36
C ALA A 408 16.86 12.62 38.43
N GLU A 409 18.03 12.84 37.85
CA GLU A 409 19.27 12.29 38.40
C GLU A 409 19.53 13.05 39.69
N GLY A 410 19.16 12.46 40.83
CA GLY A 410 19.36 13.09 42.14
C GLY A 410 18.40 12.58 43.22
N ALA A 411 18.62 11.34 43.68
CA ALA A 411 18.44 10.91 45.07
C ALA A 411 19.13 9.56 45.24
#